data_AF-A0A6I5A5D4-F1
#
_entry.id   AF-A0A6I5A5D4-F1
#
_cell.length_a   1.000
_cell.length_b   1.000
_cell.length_c   1.000
_cell.angle_alpha   90.00
_cell.angle_beta   90.00
_cell.angle_gamma   90.00
#
_symmetry.space_group_name_H-M   'P 1'
#
loop_
_entity.id
_entity.type
_entity.pdbx_description
1 polymer ?
#
loop_
_entity_poly.entity_id
_entity_poly.type
_entity_poly.pdbx_seq_one_letter_code
_entity_poly.pdbx_strand_id
1 'polypeptide(L)'
;MRASFETRNVQYEINNWGYERNGHFTMAQVELKELKLGQPAEFEVTMGENKRIIRTDDVMNIEACPPQFKKEMSKDFQAFKLKIYKDNKKPFIVTKIGFEEEVLKWAADYFGVSSKQVAVMPIEGGLAQ
;
A
#
# COMPACT_ATOMS: atom_id res chain seq x y z
N MET A 1 0.93 -12.55 13.56
CA MET A 1 1.24 -11.40 12.69
C MET A 1 2.41 -11.80 11.80
N ARG A 2 2.32 -11.57 10.49
CA ARG A 2 3.45 -11.65 9.55
C ARG A 2 3.35 -10.48 8.57
N ALA A 3 4.46 -9.76 8.38
CA ALA A 3 4.61 -8.73 7.36
C ALA A 3 5.95 -8.92 6.65
N SER A 4 6.00 -8.73 5.33
CA SER A 4 7.23 -8.67 4.53
C SER A 4 7.13 -7.47 3.62
N PHE A 5 8.10 -6.57 3.70
CA PHE A 5 8.11 -5.34 2.90
C PHE A 5 9.52 -4.87 2.62
N GLU A 6 9.67 -4.16 1.51
CA GLU A 6 10.91 -3.62 1.01
C GLU A 6 10.87 -2.10 1.07
N THR A 7 11.95 -1.51 1.57
CA THR A 7 12.23 -0.08 1.50
C THR A 7 13.37 0.14 0.50
N ARG A 8 13.71 1.40 0.19
CA ARG A 8 14.75 1.72 -0.81
C ARG A 8 16.06 0.93 -0.70
N ASN A 9 16.46 0.56 0.52
CA ASN A 9 17.76 -0.07 0.78
C ASN A 9 17.67 -1.36 1.61
N VAL A 10 16.48 -1.70 2.12
CA VAL A 10 16.34 -2.70 3.17
C VAL A 10 15.06 -3.50 3.00
N GLN A 11 15.19 -4.83 3.05
CA GLN A 11 14.09 -5.76 3.18
C GLN A 11 13.83 -6.06 4.66
N TYR A 12 12.56 -5.98 5.04
CA TYR A 12 12.08 -6.28 6.39
C TYR A 12 11.11 -7.45 6.37
N GLU A 13 11.35 -8.44 7.23
CA GLU A 13 10.35 -9.46 7.56
C GLU A 13 10.02 -9.38 9.04
N ILE A 14 8.76 -9.18 9.39
CA ILE A 14 8.29 -9.08 10.76
C ILE A 14 7.37 -10.26 11.05
N ASN A 15 7.56 -10.90 12.20
CA ASN A 15 6.68 -11.92 12.71
C ASN A 15 6.47 -11.76 14.23
N ASN A 16 5.70 -12.68 14.83
CA ASN A 16 5.41 -12.63 16.27
C ASN A 16 6.64 -12.82 17.18
N TRP A 17 7.75 -13.31 16.64
CA TRP A 17 8.94 -13.73 17.37
C TRP A 17 10.12 -12.76 17.18
N GLY A 18 10.01 -11.81 16.25
CA GLY A 18 11.08 -10.90 15.93
C GLY A 18 10.87 -10.18 14.61
N TYR A 19 11.92 -9.49 14.20
CA TYR A 19 12.01 -8.92 12.87
C TYR A 19 13.37 -9.24 12.26
N GLU A 20 13.39 -9.38 10.95
CA GLU A 20 14.58 -9.56 10.13
C GLU A 20 14.84 -8.28 9.35
N ARG A 21 16.11 -7.91 9.23
CA ARG A 21 16.58 -6.78 8.42
C ARG A 21 17.70 -7.26 7.52
N ASN A 22 17.48 -7.33 6.21
CA ASN A 22 18.47 -7.82 5.24
C ASN A 22 19.12 -9.16 5.63
N GLY A 23 18.34 -10.16 6.04
CA GLY A 23 18.90 -11.46 6.48
C GLY A 23 19.29 -11.53 7.96
N HIS A 24 19.35 -10.39 8.67
CA HIS A 24 19.73 -10.37 10.09
C HIS A 24 18.49 -10.43 10.98
N PHE A 25 18.25 -11.59 11.59
CA PHE A 25 17.12 -11.81 12.48
C PHE A 25 17.40 -11.32 13.91
N THR A 26 16.47 -10.51 14.43
CA THR A 26 16.47 -10.03 15.80
C THR A 26 15.24 -10.57 16.53
N MET A 27 15.48 -11.42 17.55
CA MET A 27 14.42 -11.99 18.37
C MET A 27 13.89 -10.96 19.37
N ALA A 28 12.61 -10.62 19.24
CA ALA A 28 11.91 -9.65 20.10
C ALA A 28 10.40 -9.75 19.90
N GLN A 29 9.62 -9.24 20.86
CA GLN A 29 8.20 -9.06 20.61
C GLN A 29 8.02 -7.83 19.71
N VAL A 30 7.44 -8.03 18.53
CA VAL A 30 7.25 -6.95 17.55
C VAL A 30 5.77 -6.67 17.32
N GLU A 31 5.40 -5.40 17.32
CA GLU A 31 4.08 -4.93 16.96
C GLU A 31 4.18 -3.91 15.82
N LEU A 32 3.71 -4.30 14.64
CA LEU A 32 3.61 -3.38 13.50
C LEU A 32 2.52 -2.34 13.76
N LYS A 33 2.87 -1.05 13.66
CA LYS A 33 1.99 0.10 13.91
C LYS A 33 1.53 0.75 12.63
N GLU A 34 2.42 0.90 11.65
CA GLU A 34 2.12 1.52 10.35
C GLU A 34 2.85 0.79 9.21
N LEU A 35 2.13 0.53 8.13
CA LEU A 35 2.67 -0.08 6.92
C LEU A 35 1.86 0.36 5.70
N LYS A 36 2.43 1.25 4.87
CA LYS A 36 1.83 1.83 3.67
C LYS A 36 2.88 2.08 2.60
N LEU A 37 2.50 2.02 1.33
CA LEU A 37 3.42 2.31 0.22
C LEU A 37 3.74 3.81 0.15
N GLY A 38 5.00 4.15 -0.12
CA GLY A 38 5.49 5.52 -0.26
C GLY A 38 5.60 6.28 1.07
N GLN A 39 5.39 5.62 2.20
CA GLN A 39 5.57 6.19 3.54
C GLN A 39 6.49 5.29 4.39
N PRO A 40 7.17 5.85 5.39
CA PRO A 40 7.87 5.06 6.40
C PRO A 40 6.96 4.05 7.09
N ALA A 41 7.41 2.80 7.23
CA ALA A 41 6.77 1.86 8.14
C ALA A 41 7.21 2.13 9.57
N GLU A 42 6.32 1.89 10.53
CA GLU A 42 6.60 2.01 11.96
C GLU A 42 6.24 0.71 12.68
N PHE A 43 7.16 0.22 13.51
CA PHE A 43 6.90 -0.92 14.39
C PHE A 43 7.57 -0.77 15.74
N GLU A 44 6.89 -1.23 16.78
CA GLU A 44 7.40 -1.27 18.16
C GLU A 44 8.09 -2.61 18.40
N VAL A 45 9.30 -2.56 18.95
CA VAL A 45 10.08 -3.71 19.38
C VAL A 45 10.20 -3.67 20.89
N THR A 46 9.75 -4.73 21.55
CA THR A 46 9.84 -4.93 23.00
C THR A 46 10.85 -6.03 23.31
N MET A 47 11.86 -5.69 24.13
CA MET A 47 12.90 -6.60 24.62
C MET A 47 12.98 -6.50 26.15
N GLY A 48 12.32 -7.43 26.84
CA GLY A 48 12.17 -7.35 28.30
C GLY A 48 11.33 -6.12 28.68
N GLU A 49 11.86 -5.25 29.53
CA GLU A 49 11.20 -4.00 29.94
C GLU A 49 11.41 -2.84 28.95
N ASN A 50 12.31 -3.00 27.98
CA ASN A 50 12.65 -1.95 27.03
C ASN A 50 11.71 -1.98 25.82
N LYS A 51 11.13 -0.83 25.49
CA LYS A 51 10.34 -0.61 24.28
C LYS A 51 11.03 0.40 23.38
N ARG A 52 11.10 0.10 22.09
CA ARG A 52 11.68 1.00 21.08
C ARG A 52 10.80 1.02 19.84
N ILE A 53 10.54 2.22 19.32
CA ILE A 53 9.87 2.39 18.02
C ILE A 53 10.95 2.46 16.94
N ILE A 54 10.80 1.62 15.91
CA ILE A 54 11.64 1.64 14.72
C ILE A 54 10.83 2.24 13.59
N ARG A 55 11.39 3.27 12.95
CA ARG A 55 10.87 3.91 11.74
C ARG A 55 11.78 3.56 10.59
N THR A 56 11.21 3.09 9.49
CA THR A 56 11.97 2.72 8.29
C THR A 56 12.07 3.87 7.30
N ASP A 57 12.78 3.67 6.19
CA ASP A 57 12.62 4.50 4.99
C ASP A 57 11.25 4.26 4.33
N ASP A 58 10.93 5.06 3.30
CA ASP A 58 9.72 4.87 2.48
C ASP A 58 9.63 3.43 1.98
N VAL A 59 8.50 2.81 2.25
CA VAL A 59 8.20 1.46 1.77
C VAL A 59 7.93 1.52 0.27
N MET A 60 8.71 0.75 -0.47
CA MET A 60 8.64 0.66 -1.93
C MET A 60 7.75 -0.49 -2.39
N ASN A 61 7.73 -1.59 -1.63
CA ASN A 61 6.97 -2.79 -1.96
C ASN A 61 6.55 -3.55 -0.69
N ILE A 62 5.42 -4.26 -0.73
CA ILE A 62 4.89 -5.05 0.38
C ILE A 62 4.46 -6.41 -0.16
N GLU A 63 5.15 -7.47 0.26
CA GLU A 63 4.90 -8.85 -0.19
C GLU A 63 3.89 -9.57 0.71
N ALA A 64 3.99 -9.36 2.02
CA ALA A 64 3.10 -9.98 3.00
C ALA A 64 2.64 -8.92 3.99
N CYS A 65 1.35 -8.97 4.33
CA CYS A 65 0.77 -7.96 5.18
C CYS A 65 -0.31 -8.53 6.11
N PRO A 66 -0.36 -8.12 7.38
CA PRO A 66 -1.45 -8.47 8.28
C PRO A 66 -2.81 -7.95 7.76
N PRO A 67 -3.93 -8.65 8.03
CA PRO A 67 -5.25 -8.26 7.55
C PRO A 67 -5.68 -6.84 7.92
N GLN A 68 -5.26 -6.32 9.07
CA GLN A 68 -5.61 -4.97 9.50
C GLN A 68 -5.06 -3.89 8.55
N PHE A 69 -3.84 -4.07 8.05
CA PHE A 69 -3.16 -3.13 7.15
C PHE A 69 -3.54 -3.35 5.67
N LYS A 70 -4.01 -4.55 5.31
CA LYS A 70 -4.55 -4.83 3.96
C LYS A 70 -5.74 -3.93 3.61
N LYS A 71 -6.59 -3.60 4.59
CA LYS A 71 -7.74 -2.69 4.39
C LYS A 71 -7.34 -1.24 4.16
N GLU A 72 -6.18 -0.83 4.66
CA GLU A 72 -5.62 0.50 4.41
C GLU A 72 -4.94 0.54 3.04
N MET A 73 -4.17 -0.51 2.70
CA MET A 73 -3.53 -0.64 1.39
C MET A 73 -4.47 -0.85 0.21
N SER A 74 -5.69 -1.34 0.41
CA SER A 74 -6.69 -1.35 -0.68
C SER A 74 -7.03 0.05 -1.21
N LYS A 75 -6.58 1.11 -0.53
CA LYS A 75 -6.66 2.51 -0.96
C LYS A 75 -5.37 3.05 -1.61
N ASP A 76 -4.29 2.26 -1.63
CA ASP A 76 -2.94 2.67 -2.05
C ASP A 76 -2.65 2.44 -3.55
N PHE A 77 -1.52 3.03 -4.00
CA PHE A 77 -1.03 3.14 -5.37
C PHE A 77 -1.12 1.84 -6.17
N GLN A 78 -2.06 1.79 -7.13
CA GLN A 78 -2.30 0.60 -7.95
C GLN A 78 -2.86 0.97 -9.33
N ALA A 79 -3.01 -0.03 -10.19
CA ALA A 79 -3.66 0.16 -11.48
C ALA A 79 -5.19 0.20 -11.29
N PHE A 80 -5.79 1.28 -11.77
CA PHE A 80 -7.23 1.47 -11.76
C PHE A 80 -7.78 1.48 -13.19
N LYS A 81 -8.89 0.76 -13.38
CA LYS A 81 -9.73 0.83 -14.56
C LYS A 81 -10.82 1.87 -14.32
N LEU A 82 -10.78 2.93 -15.09
CA LEU A 82 -11.72 4.04 -15.02
C LEU A 82 -12.77 3.89 -16.12
N LYS A 83 -14.04 4.02 -15.76
CA LYS A 83 -15.16 4.22 -16.70
C LYS A 83 -15.64 5.66 -16.57
N ILE A 84 -15.48 6.44 -17.63
CA ILE A 84 -15.81 7.87 -17.65
C ILE A 84 -17.09 8.09 -18.44
N TYR A 85 -18.10 8.69 -17.80
CA TYR A 85 -19.42 8.95 -18.39
C TYR A 85 -19.56 10.43 -18.74
N LYS A 86 -19.39 10.75 -20.02
CA LYS A 86 -19.52 12.12 -20.55
C LYS A 86 -20.72 12.22 -21.51
N ASP A 87 -21.60 13.18 -21.27
CA ASP A 87 -22.71 13.59 -22.15
C ASP A 87 -23.66 12.44 -22.60
N ASN A 88 -23.97 11.48 -21.71
CA ASN A 88 -24.80 10.30 -22.02
C ASN A 88 -24.30 9.43 -23.21
N LYS A 89 -23.03 9.56 -23.58
CA LYS A 89 -22.39 8.71 -24.60
C LYS A 89 -21.84 7.42 -23.97
N LYS A 90 -21.45 6.48 -24.83
CA LYS A 90 -20.77 5.24 -24.42
C LYS A 90 -19.55 5.58 -23.55
N PRO A 91 -19.36 4.92 -22.39
CA PRO A 91 -18.31 5.29 -21.46
C PRO A 91 -16.91 5.07 -22.05
N PHE A 92 -16.00 6.01 -21.79
CA PHE A 92 -14.58 5.83 -22.10
C PHE A 92 -13.96 4.94 -21.03
N ILE A 93 -13.19 3.95 -21.46
CA ILE A 93 -12.48 3.05 -20.56
C ILE A 93 -11.00 3.35 -20.68
N VAL A 94 -10.38 3.76 -19.59
CA VAL A 94 -8.94 4.02 -19.51
C VAL A 94 -8.36 3.34 -18.29
N THR A 95 -7.07 3.00 -18.37
CA THR A 95 -6.32 2.46 -17.24
C THR A 95 -5.31 3.49 -16.79
N LYS A 96 -5.20 3.72 -15.49
CA LYS A 96 -4.23 4.63 -14.90
C LYS A 96 -3.68 4.05 -13.61
N ILE A 97 -2.38 4.18 -13.41
CA ILE A 97 -1.71 3.79 -12.17
C ILE A 97 -1.54 5.05 -11.33
N GLY A 98 -1.83 4.96 -10.05
CA GLY A 98 -1.72 6.06 -9.10
C GLY A 98 -2.45 5.73 -7.81
N PHE A 99 -2.55 6.68 -6.90
CA PHE A 99 -3.50 6.60 -5.79
C PHE A 99 -4.93 6.86 -6.30
N GLU A 100 -5.95 6.27 -5.67
CA GLU A 100 -7.33 6.40 -6.13
C GLU A 100 -7.75 7.88 -6.29
N GLU A 101 -7.42 8.73 -5.33
CA GLU A 101 -7.72 10.16 -5.35
C GLU A 101 -7.00 10.91 -6.48
N GLU A 102 -5.72 10.60 -6.72
CA GLU A 102 -4.95 11.21 -7.81
C GLU A 102 -5.49 10.80 -9.18
N VAL A 103 -5.84 9.52 -9.31
CA VAL A 103 -6.38 8.95 -10.53
C VAL A 103 -7.77 9.53 -10.82
N LEU A 104 -8.61 9.69 -9.80
CA LEU A 104 -9.90 10.37 -9.89
C LEU A 104 -9.76 11.83 -10.31
N LYS A 105 -8.84 12.56 -9.66
CA LYS A 105 -8.58 13.97 -9.96
C LYS A 105 -8.06 14.13 -11.38
N TRP A 106 -7.09 13.33 -11.79
CA TRP A 106 -6.57 13.30 -13.15
C TRP A 106 -7.67 13.04 -14.18
N ALA A 107 -8.56 12.06 -13.92
CA ALA A 107 -9.66 11.75 -14.83
C ALA A 107 -10.68 12.90 -14.93
N ALA A 108 -10.99 13.55 -13.80
CA ALA A 108 -11.87 14.72 -13.78
C ALA A 108 -11.30 15.88 -14.61
N ASP A 109 -10.02 16.21 -14.37
CA ASP A 109 -9.32 17.33 -15.02
C ASP A 109 -9.11 17.08 -16.53
N TYR A 110 -8.64 15.88 -16.90
CA TYR A 110 -8.32 15.54 -18.29
C TYR A 110 -9.57 15.44 -19.18
N PHE A 111 -10.67 14.87 -18.67
CA PHE A 111 -11.90 14.69 -19.45
C PHE A 111 -12.90 15.84 -19.27
N GLY A 112 -12.62 16.78 -18.36
CA GLY A 112 -13.51 17.89 -18.02
C GLY A 112 -14.85 17.40 -17.47
N VAL A 113 -14.81 16.42 -16.56
CA VAL A 113 -15.99 15.80 -15.94
C VAL A 113 -15.92 15.92 -14.42
N SER A 114 -17.06 15.81 -13.73
CA SER A 114 -17.05 15.70 -12.28
C SER A 114 -16.57 14.32 -11.84
N SER A 115 -15.96 14.22 -10.64
CA SER A 115 -15.54 12.93 -10.06
C SER A 115 -16.70 11.94 -9.92
N LYS A 116 -17.94 12.42 -9.75
CA LYS A 116 -19.16 11.59 -9.71
C LYS A 116 -19.48 10.88 -11.03
N GLN A 117 -18.89 11.31 -12.14
CA GLN A 117 -19.05 10.73 -13.48
C GLN A 117 -17.93 9.73 -13.82
N VAL A 118 -17.03 9.45 -12.88
CA VAL A 118 -15.93 8.51 -13.03
C VAL A 118 -16.17 7.33 -12.10
N ALA A 119 -16.41 6.15 -12.67
CA ALA A 119 -16.43 4.91 -11.90
C ALA A 119 -15.02 4.30 -11.91
N VAL A 120 -14.44 4.18 -10.73
CA VAL A 120 -13.11 3.60 -10.52
C VAL A 120 -13.30 2.14 -10.10
N MET A 121 -12.57 1.24 -10.75
CA MET A 121 -12.47 -0.15 -10.33
C MET A 121 -10.99 -0.49 -10.21
N PRO A 122 -10.51 -0.94 -9.05
CA PRO A 122 -9.16 -1.48 -8.97
C PRO A 122 -9.05 -2.65 -9.94
N ILE A 123 -7.98 -2.69 -10.72
CA ILE A 123 -7.67 -3.87 -11.53
C ILE A 123 -7.00 -4.83 -10.58
N GLU A 124 -7.76 -5.80 -10.07
CA GLU A 124 -7.18 -6.97 -9.44
C GLU A 124 -6.49 -7.79 -10.55
N GLY A 125 -5.21 -7.48 -10.73
CA GLY A 125 -4.36 -8.04 -11.77
C GLY A 125 -3.04 -8.54 -11.17
N GLY A 126 -3.12 -9.71 -10.52
CA GLY A 126 -2.03 -10.69 -10.55
C GLY A 126 -0.96 -10.64 -9.45
N LEU A 127 -1.31 -11.09 -8.24
CA LEU A 127 -0.43 -12.04 -7.55
C LEU A 127 -0.77 -13.45 -8.07
N ALA A 128 -0.32 -13.78 -9.29
CA ALA A 128 -0.30 -15.15 -9.80
C ALA A 128 0.47 -15.22 -11.13
N GLN A 129 1.80 -15.30 -11.06
CA GLN A 129 2.59 -16.48 -11.41
C GLN A 129 4.03 -16.29 -10.97
#